data_AF-A0A9R1F1U4-F1
#
_entry.id   AF-A0A9R1F1U4-F1
#
_cell.length_a   1.000
_cell.length_b   1.000
_cell.length_c   1.000
_cell.angle_alpha   90.00
_cell.angle_beta   90.00
_cell.angle_gamma   90.00
#
_symmetry.space_group_name_H-M   'P 1'
#
loop_
_entity.id
_entity.type
_entity.pdbx_description
1 polymer ?
#
loop_
_entity_poly.entity_id
_entity_poly.type
_entity_poly.pdbx_seq_one_letter_code
_entity_poly.pdbx_strand_id
1 'polypeptide(L)'
;MRHQSTRVIFAGRETLGWVNHWHGILLCNVLDHRPVMRLIQWPVRIPRKQVSRFGMGVDNIYPQPFRDVTISNGVIRFVELKSCRRSDTHNEKGVIGQGWTVTTWSRGVCSKKWNKRFTVKADNMPATRSSYPNVSGGKRLSWDKVVHGGPTLSLCDDDVVYIMARLDIRPAIAWMLAINIREGILEAVKQCSIEKMPGLEPTYVQCALSDYLKQRKR
;
A
#
# COMPACT_ATOMS: atom_id res chain seq x y z
N MET A 1 17.31 -7.95 18.15
CA MET A 1 16.63 -7.70 16.85
C MET A 1 16.83 -6.23 16.51
N ARG A 2 17.59 -5.87 15.46
CA ARG A 2 17.84 -4.46 15.09
C ARG A 2 16.62 -3.91 14.35
N HIS A 3 16.06 -2.80 14.82
CA HIS A 3 14.98 -2.09 14.12
C HIS A 3 15.55 -1.38 12.90
N GLN A 4 15.48 -2.00 11.73
CA GLN A 4 15.77 -1.30 10.47
C GLN A 4 14.57 -0.44 10.11
N SER A 5 14.76 0.88 10.20
CA SER A 5 13.77 1.85 9.73
C SER A 5 13.82 1.93 8.22
N THR A 6 12.64 1.90 7.61
CA THR A 6 12.45 1.97 6.15
C THR A 6 11.97 3.35 5.71
N ARG A 7 11.41 4.15 6.64
CA ARG A 7 10.91 5.50 6.38
C ARG A 7 10.82 6.29 7.69
N VAL A 8 11.06 7.60 7.63
CA VAL A 8 10.82 8.52 8.76
C VAL A 8 9.63 9.42 8.41
N ILE A 9 8.70 9.60 9.35
CA ILE A 9 7.48 10.39 9.18
C ILE A 9 7.38 11.39 10.33
N PHE A 10 6.96 12.63 10.04
CA PHE A 10 6.64 13.61 11.06
C PHE A 10 5.26 13.32 11.66
N ALA A 11 5.19 13.16 12.98
CA ALA A 11 3.96 12.83 13.70
C ALA A 11 3.29 14.06 14.35
N GLY A 12 3.79 15.27 14.07
CA GLY A 12 3.36 16.50 14.73
C GLY A 12 4.08 16.74 16.06
N ARG A 13 3.99 17.97 16.59
CA ARG A 13 4.53 18.35 17.93
C ARG A 13 5.94 17.81 18.17
N GLU A 14 6.85 18.09 17.24
CA GLU A 14 8.29 17.72 17.35
C GLU A 14 8.56 16.21 17.42
N THR A 15 7.53 15.39 17.18
CA THR A 15 7.64 13.93 17.22
C THR A 15 7.98 13.38 15.85
N LEU A 16 9.05 12.59 15.80
CA LEU A 16 9.43 11.78 14.64
C LEU A 16 8.96 10.34 14.83
N GLY A 17 8.61 9.71 13.71
CA GLY A 17 8.20 8.33 13.63
C GLY A 17 9.11 7.52 12.70
N TRP A 18 9.83 6.53 13.23
CA TRP A 18 10.62 5.59 12.43
C TRP A 18 9.78 4.35 12.12
N VAL A 19 9.48 4.16 10.84
CA VAL A 19 8.60 3.10 10.36
C VAL A 19 9.41 1.84 10.06
N ASN A 20 8.99 0.74 10.67
CA ASN A 20 9.32 -0.60 10.24
C ASN A 20 8.03 -1.28 9.77
N HIS A 21 7.86 -1.41 8.46
CA HIS A 21 6.63 -1.96 7.86
C HIS A 21 6.28 -3.39 8.33
N TRP A 22 7.23 -4.15 8.90
CA TRP A 22 6.94 -5.45 9.51
C TRP A 22 6.39 -5.36 10.94
N HIS A 23 6.96 -4.48 11.76
CA HIS A 23 6.77 -4.53 13.21
C HIS A 23 5.92 -3.40 13.78
N GLY A 24 6.11 -2.17 13.31
CA GLY A 24 5.49 -1.01 13.92
C GLY A 24 6.12 0.31 13.52
N ILE A 25 5.70 1.35 14.23
CA ILE A 25 6.35 2.66 14.21
C ILE A 25 6.87 3.00 15.60
N LEU A 26 8.13 3.43 15.65
CA LEU A 26 8.74 3.98 16.84
C LEU A 26 8.51 5.49 16.83
N LEU A 27 7.81 6.04 17.82
CA LEU A 27 7.61 7.47 17.96
C LEU A 27 8.54 8.03 19.03
N CYS A 28 9.15 9.19 18.79
CA CYS A 28 9.94 9.91 19.78
C CYS A 28 9.80 11.43 19.56
N ASN A 29 9.54 12.18 20.64
CA ASN A 29 9.81 13.61 20.61
C ASN A 29 11.32 13.81 20.78
N VAL A 30 11.99 14.17 19.69
CA VAL A 30 13.45 14.30 19.67
C VAL A 30 13.95 15.60 20.27
N LEU A 31 13.07 16.57 20.50
CA LEU A 31 13.40 17.87 21.08
C LEU A 31 13.08 17.93 22.58
N ASP A 32 12.47 16.89 23.15
CA ASP A 32 12.22 16.80 24.58
C ASP A 32 13.54 16.70 25.36
N HIS A 33 13.62 17.34 26.53
CA HIS A 33 14.75 17.22 27.44
C HIS A 33 15.01 15.78 27.88
N ARG A 34 13.97 14.94 27.91
CA ARG A 34 14.06 13.51 28.21
C ARG A 34 13.27 12.70 27.17
N PRO A 35 13.86 12.41 26.00
CA PRO A 35 13.15 11.75 24.91
C PRO A 35 12.68 10.35 25.31
N VAL A 36 11.37 10.11 25.23
CA VAL A 36 10.77 8.79 25.47
C VAL A 36 10.37 8.16 24.15
N MET A 37 10.93 6.98 23.87
CA MET A 37 10.55 6.18 22.72
C MET A 37 9.29 5.37 22.99
N ARG A 38 8.32 5.45 22.09
CA ARG A 38 7.08 4.68 22.15
C ARG A 38 6.88 3.85 20.88
N LEU A 39 6.99 2.53 21.01
CA LEU A 39 6.69 1.60 19.93
C LEU A 39 5.17 1.40 19.82
N ILE A 40 4.65 1.56 18.60
CA ILE A 40 3.28 1.22 18.24
C ILE A 40 3.35 0.05 17.27
N GLN A 41 2.89 -1.11 17.72
CA GLN A 41 2.83 -2.31 16.89
C GLN A 41 1.67 -2.24 15.89
N TRP A 42 1.87 -2.85 14.73
CA TRP A 42 0.81 -2.98 13.73
C TRP A 42 -0.37 -3.82 14.23
N PRO A 43 -1.60 -3.53 13.77
CA PRO A 43 -2.80 -4.26 14.19
C PRO A 43 -2.81 -5.73 13.75
N VAL A 44 -1.92 -6.09 12.81
CA VAL A 44 -1.84 -7.39 12.17
C VAL A 44 -0.42 -7.93 12.21
N ARG A 45 -0.28 -9.20 12.59
CA ARG A 45 1.01 -9.89 12.61
C ARG A 45 1.58 -10.05 11.20
N ILE A 46 2.90 -10.22 11.10
CA ILE A 46 3.59 -10.53 9.84
C ILE A 46 2.92 -11.77 9.21
N PRO A 47 2.50 -11.73 7.93
CA PRO A 47 1.85 -12.87 7.31
C PRO A 47 2.87 -13.99 7.08
N ARG A 48 2.96 -14.95 8.01
CA ARG A 48 3.88 -16.11 7.94
C ARG A 48 3.77 -16.92 6.63
N LYS A 49 2.64 -16.82 5.92
CA LYS A 49 2.34 -17.57 4.69
C LYS A 49 2.57 -16.79 3.38
N GLN A 50 3.04 -15.54 3.39
CA GLN A 50 3.37 -14.82 2.14
C GLN A 50 4.70 -15.28 1.49
N VAL A 51 5.41 -16.18 2.17
CA VAL A 51 6.82 -16.54 1.99
C VAL A 51 7.10 -17.46 0.80
N SER A 52 6.09 -17.94 0.07
CA SER A 52 6.32 -18.90 -1.03
C SER A 52 6.07 -18.33 -2.43
N ARG A 53 5.94 -17.00 -2.60
CA ARG A 53 5.64 -16.41 -3.91
C ARG A 53 6.81 -16.38 -4.89
N PHE A 54 8.05 -16.32 -4.40
CA PHE A 54 9.24 -16.09 -5.22
C PHE A 54 10.40 -17.05 -4.92
N GLY A 55 10.15 -18.13 -4.17
CA GLY A 55 11.21 -19.04 -3.69
C GLY A 55 12.20 -18.40 -2.71
N MET A 56 11.92 -17.18 -2.23
CA MET A 56 12.75 -16.41 -1.31
C MET A 56 12.16 -16.50 0.10
N GLY A 57 12.99 -16.83 1.09
CA GLY A 57 12.59 -16.87 2.50
C GLY A 57 12.05 -15.52 3.00
N VAL A 58 11.34 -15.52 4.14
CA VAL A 58 10.68 -14.33 4.74
C VAL A 58 11.62 -13.13 4.82
N ASP A 59 12.90 -13.41 5.05
CA ASP A 59 13.95 -12.43 5.30
C ASP A 59 14.40 -11.67 4.04
N ASN A 60 14.05 -12.18 2.85
CA ASN A 60 14.43 -11.61 1.55
C ASN A 60 13.28 -10.86 0.85
N ILE A 61 12.14 -10.68 1.54
CA ILE A 61 11.00 -9.94 0.99
C ILE A 61 10.93 -8.57 1.67
N TYR A 62 11.07 -7.51 0.88
CA TYR A 62 10.80 -6.15 1.34
C TYR A 62 9.32 -6.04 1.78
N PRO A 63 9.00 -5.40 2.91
CA PRO A 63 7.62 -5.25 3.40
C PRO A 63 6.77 -4.20 2.67
N GLN A 64 7.41 -3.23 2.03
CA GLN A 64 6.80 -2.12 1.30
C GLN A 64 5.75 -2.54 0.25
N PRO A 65 5.91 -3.68 -0.46
CA PRO A 65 4.89 -4.21 -1.37
C PRO A 65 3.56 -4.60 -0.70
N PHE A 66 3.49 -4.70 0.62
CA PHE A 66 2.32 -5.21 1.34
C PHE A 66 1.72 -4.24 2.33
N ARG A 67 2.46 -3.22 2.77
CA ARG A 67 2.05 -2.37 3.88
C ARG A 67 2.53 -0.96 3.67
N ASP A 68 1.72 -0.02 4.13
CA ASP A 68 2.08 1.38 4.22
C ASP A 68 1.40 2.03 5.43
N VAL A 69 1.96 3.16 5.86
CA VAL A 69 1.51 3.90 7.03
C VAL A 69 1.68 5.40 6.80
N THR A 70 0.69 6.15 7.23
CA THR A 70 0.74 7.62 7.27
C THR A 70 0.31 8.13 8.63
N ILE A 71 0.77 9.33 8.98
CA ILE A 71 0.31 10.06 10.15
C ILE A 71 -0.16 11.43 9.69
N SER A 72 -1.42 11.74 9.96
CA SER A 72 -2.02 13.05 9.69
C SER A 72 -2.91 13.43 10.87
N ASN A 73 -2.85 14.69 11.30
CA ASN A 73 -3.72 15.25 12.35
C ASN A 73 -3.81 14.38 13.64
N GLY A 74 -2.69 13.79 14.07
CA GLY A 74 -2.64 12.94 15.27
C GLY A 74 -3.28 11.55 15.11
N VAL A 75 -3.66 11.16 13.89
CA VAL A 75 -4.20 9.84 13.54
C VAL A 75 -3.17 9.08 12.72
N ILE A 76 -2.89 7.85 13.15
CA ILE A 76 -2.08 6.89 12.41
C ILE A 76 -3.03 6.07 11.55
N ARG A 77 -2.76 6.04 10.25
CA ARG A 77 -3.47 5.22 9.28
C ARG A 77 -2.53 4.14 8.77
N PHE A 78 -3.01 2.92 8.72
CA PHE A 78 -2.24 1.75 8.30
C PHE A 78 -3.03 0.98 7.26
N VAL A 79 -2.36 0.53 6.20
CA VAL A 79 -2.93 -0.30 5.15
C VAL A 79 -2.17 -1.62 5.02
N GLU A 80 -2.90 -2.71 4.85
CA GLU A 80 -2.35 -4.02 4.48
C GLU A 80 -2.97 -4.47 3.17
N LEU A 81 -2.11 -4.74 2.19
CA LEU A 81 -2.43 -5.41 0.95
C LEU A 81 -2.09 -6.89 1.08
N LYS A 82 -3.13 -7.72 1.10
CA LYS A 82 -2.99 -9.16 0.97
C LYS A 82 -3.28 -9.54 -0.45
N SER A 83 -2.49 -10.45 -0.98
CA SER A 83 -2.84 -11.10 -2.23
C SER A 83 -3.41 -12.47 -1.94
N CYS A 84 -4.53 -12.77 -2.59
CA CYS A 84 -5.33 -13.97 -2.47
C CYS A 84 -4.94 -14.90 -3.61
N ARG A 85 -4.42 -16.10 -3.29
CA ARG A 85 -4.39 -17.18 -4.28
C ARG A 85 -5.84 -17.59 -4.55
N ARG A 86 -6.30 -17.47 -5.80
CA ARG A 86 -7.36 -18.36 -6.27
C ARG A 86 -6.72 -19.71 -6.51
N SER A 87 -7.31 -20.78 -6.01
CA SER A 87 -6.82 -22.12 -6.24
C SER A 87 -7.03 -22.53 -7.71
N ASP A 88 -6.06 -23.30 -8.20
CA ASP A 88 -6.13 -24.32 -9.26
C ASP A 88 -6.09 -23.96 -10.75
N THR A 89 -6.14 -22.70 -11.18
CA THR A 89 -5.85 -22.39 -12.60
C THR A 89 -4.43 -21.90 -12.78
N HIS A 90 -3.49 -22.84 -12.97
CA HIS A 90 -2.25 -22.55 -13.67
C HIS A 90 -2.63 -22.12 -15.10
N ASN A 91 -2.54 -20.83 -15.41
CA ASN A 91 -2.50 -20.43 -16.80
C ASN A 91 -1.22 -21.03 -17.41
N GLU A 92 -1.27 -21.50 -18.66
CA GLU A 92 -0.18 -22.16 -19.41
C GLU A 92 1.16 -21.39 -19.42
N LYS A 93 1.16 -20.12 -18.98
CA LYS A 93 2.32 -19.23 -18.87
C LYS A 93 2.85 -19.02 -17.44
N GLY A 94 2.34 -19.75 -16.44
CA GLY A 94 2.78 -19.65 -15.04
C GLY A 94 2.35 -18.37 -14.30
N VAL A 95 1.56 -17.49 -14.94
CA VAL A 95 1.08 -16.25 -14.32
C VAL A 95 -0.10 -16.56 -13.41
N ILE A 96 0.17 -16.58 -12.10
CA ILE A 96 -0.85 -16.79 -11.07
C ILE A 96 -1.71 -15.52 -11.00
N GLY A 97 -2.94 -15.59 -11.54
CA GLY A 97 -3.96 -14.58 -11.27
C GLY A 97 -4.33 -14.66 -9.78
N GLN A 98 -3.90 -13.66 -9.01
CA GLN A 98 -4.17 -13.60 -7.59
C GLN A 98 -5.03 -12.37 -7.37
N GLY A 99 -6.23 -12.52 -6.82
CA GLY A 99 -6.99 -11.35 -6.36
C GLY A 99 -6.22 -10.61 -5.27
N TRP A 100 -6.63 -9.37 -4.96
CA TRP A 100 -6.13 -8.64 -3.81
C TRP A 100 -7.22 -8.33 -2.80
N THR A 101 -6.81 -8.13 -1.56
CA THR A 101 -7.62 -7.59 -0.48
C THR A 101 -6.83 -6.46 0.17
N VAL A 102 -7.36 -5.24 0.10
CA VAL A 102 -6.89 -4.10 0.88
C VAL A 102 -7.69 -4.04 2.16
N THR A 103 -7.01 -3.85 3.28
CA THR A 103 -7.66 -3.51 4.55
C THR A 103 -6.97 -2.31 5.16
N THR A 104 -7.75 -1.40 5.73
CA THR A 104 -7.22 -0.24 6.44
C THR A 104 -7.59 -0.26 7.91
N TRP A 105 -6.71 0.35 8.70
CA TRP A 105 -6.89 0.56 10.12
C TRP A 105 -6.51 2.00 10.47
N SER A 106 -7.11 2.50 11.54
CA SER A 106 -6.74 3.78 12.12
C SER A 106 -6.56 3.68 13.62
N ARG A 107 -5.64 4.47 14.17
CA ARG A 107 -5.40 4.60 15.61
C ARG A 107 -4.95 6.01 15.91
N GLY A 108 -5.59 6.68 16.88
CA GLY A 108 -5.06 7.94 17.39
C GLY A 108 -3.67 7.72 18.00
N VAL A 109 -2.74 8.65 17.80
CA VAL A 109 -1.35 8.53 18.29
C VAL A 109 -1.31 8.23 19.79
N CYS A 110 -2.19 8.86 20.58
CA CYS A 110 -2.34 8.66 22.02
C CYS A 110 -3.29 7.50 22.42
N SER A 111 -4.04 6.93 21.48
CA SER A 111 -4.91 5.78 21.75
C SER A 111 -4.10 4.50 21.87
N LYS A 112 -4.60 3.49 22.59
CA LYS A 112 -4.01 2.14 22.60
C LYS A 112 -4.64 1.19 21.58
N LYS A 113 -5.84 1.51 21.09
CA LYS A 113 -6.66 0.60 20.27
C LYS A 113 -6.58 0.96 18.79
N TRP A 114 -6.35 -0.05 17.96
CA TRP A 114 -6.54 0.05 16.51
C TRP A 114 -8.00 -0.23 16.16
N ASN A 115 -8.55 0.56 15.25
CA ASN A 115 -9.87 0.34 14.68
C ASN A 115 -9.70 -0.10 13.23
N LYS A 116 -10.19 -1.28 12.90
CA LYS A 116 -10.33 -1.70 11.50
C LYS A 116 -11.38 -0.79 10.84
N ARG A 117 -11.07 -0.24 9.68
CA ARG A 117 -11.94 0.71 8.96
C ARG A 117 -12.66 0.02 7.82
N PHE A 118 -11.97 -0.18 6.70
CA PHE A 118 -12.57 -0.73 5.49
C PHE A 118 -11.78 -1.94 5.00
N THR A 119 -12.47 -2.84 4.29
CA THR A 119 -11.88 -3.97 3.59
C THR A 119 -12.47 -4.05 2.20
N VAL A 120 -11.61 -4.01 1.20
CA VAL A 120 -11.97 -4.08 -0.21
C VAL A 120 -11.29 -5.28 -0.85
N LYS A 121 -12.06 -6.07 -1.60
CA LYS A 121 -11.54 -7.17 -2.41
C LYS A 121 -11.62 -6.82 -3.88
N ALA A 122 -10.64 -7.25 -4.67
CA ALA A 122 -10.62 -7.06 -6.11
C ALA A 122 -11.92 -7.54 -6.78
N ASP A 123 -12.48 -8.67 -6.31
CA ASP A 123 -13.67 -9.30 -6.88
C ASP A 123 -14.96 -8.49 -6.64
N ASN A 124 -14.97 -7.64 -5.62
CA ASN A 124 -16.13 -6.84 -5.25
C ASN A 124 -16.14 -5.47 -5.95
N MET A 125 -15.08 -5.14 -6.69
CA MET A 125 -14.95 -3.85 -7.35
C MET A 125 -15.87 -3.78 -8.57
N PRO A 126 -16.78 -2.79 -8.65
CA PRO A 126 -17.66 -2.65 -9.78
C PRO A 126 -16.85 -2.40 -11.05
N ALA A 127 -17.10 -3.22 -12.06
CA ALA A 127 -16.45 -3.15 -13.36
C ALA A 127 -17.02 -1.99 -14.20
N THR A 128 -16.77 -0.74 -13.83
CA THR A 128 -17.12 0.39 -14.69
C THR A 128 -16.38 0.27 -16.02
N ARG A 129 -17.14 0.26 -17.13
CA ARG A 129 -16.65 -0.05 -18.48
C ARG A 129 -15.49 0.85 -18.94
N SER A 130 -15.37 2.06 -18.39
CA SER A 130 -14.33 3.06 -18.69
C SER A 130 -13.03 2.90 -17.89
N SER A 131 -13.00 2.04 -16.87
CA SER A 131 -11.90 2.02 -15.89
C SER A 131 -10.85 0.96 -16.16
N TYR A 132 -11.05 0.12 -17.18
CA TYR A 132 -10.07 -0.92 -17.54
C TYR A 132 -9.14 -0.40 -18.61
N PRO A 133 -7.81 -0.51 -18.42
CA PRO A 133 -6.89 -0.23 -19.50
C PRO A 133 -7.13 -1.21 -20.64
N ASN A 134 -7.24 -0.67 -21.86
CA ASN A 134 -7.20 -1.47 -23.07
C ASN A 134 -5.78 -2.02 -23.20
N VAL A 135 -5.59 -3.29 -22.86
CA VAL A 135 -4.33 -3.98 -23.14
C VAL A 135 -4.29 -4.27 -24.63
N SER A 136 -3.15 -4.02 -25.27
CA SER A 136 -2.95 -4.36 -26.69
C SER A 136 -3.32 -5.82 -26.96
N GLY A 137 -4.06 -6.06 -28.04
CA GLY A 137 -4.57 -7.39 -28.40
C GLY A 137 -5.97 -7.74 -27.91
N GLY A 138 -6.81 -6.76 -27.56
CA GLY A 138 -8.25 -6.96 -27.31
C GLY A 138 -8.58 -7.66 -25.99
N LYS A 139 -7.58 -7.96 -25.15
CA LYS A 139 -7.79 -8.55 -23.82
C LYS A 139 -8.10 -7.47 -22.80
N ARG A 140 -9.31 -7.51 -22.25
CA ARG A 140 -9.72 -6.65 -21.13
C ARG A 140 -8.99 -7.10 -19.86
N LEU A 141 -8.36 -6.15 -19.15
CA LEU A 141 -7.85 -6.39 -17.80
C LEU A 141 -9.00 -6.82 -16.89
N SER A 142 -8.76 -7.82 -16.07
CA SER A 142 -9.63 -8.17 -14.95
C SER A 142 -8.78 -8.03 -13.69
N TRP A 143 -9.22 -7.21 -12.74
CA TRP A 143 -8.41 -6.80 -11.58
C TRP A 143 -8.05 -7.97 -10.66
N ASP A 144 -8.74 -9.10 -10.78
CA ASP A 144 -8.45 -10.39 -10.12
C ASP A 144 -7.22 -11.11 -10.70
N LYS A 145 -6.69 -10.66 -11.85
CA LYS A 145 -5.54 -11.29 -12.56
C LYS A 145 -4.24 -10.48 -12.46
N VAL A 146 -4.22 -9.40 -11.69
CA VAL A 146 -3.10 -8.48 -11.59
C VAL A 146 -2.10 -8.95 -10.51
N VAL A 147 -0.80 -8.90 -10.83
CA VAL A 147 0.34 -9.05 -9.92
C VAL A 147 0.52 -7.75 -9.13
N HIS A 148 0.38 -7.84 -7.81
CA HIS A 148 0.24 -6.70 -6.89
C HIS A 148 1.57 -6.02 -6.55
N GLY A 149 1.55 -4.70 -6.40
CA GLY A 149 2.63 -3.87 -5.87
C GLY A 149 2.19 -3.00 -4.67
N GLY A 150 3.17 -2.33 -4.04
CA GLY A 150 3.03 -1.64 -2.75
C GLY A 150 1.81 -0.72 -2.62
N PRO A 151 0.94 -0.92 -1.61
CA PRO A 151 -0.15 0.00 -1.35
C PRO A 151 0.41 1.32 -0.82
N THR A 152 -0.27 2.42 -1.12
CA THR A 152 0.15 3.76 -0.72
C THR A 152 -1.09 4.53 -0.29
N LEU A 153 -1.13 4.91 0.98
CA LEU A 153 -2.19 5.78 1.50
C LEU A 153 -2.07 7.19 0.90
N SER A 154 -3.19 7.77 0.49
CA SER A 154 -3.23 9.18 0.14
C SER A 154 -2.93 10.04 1.37
N LEU A 155 -2.20 11.14 1.17
CA LEU A 155 -1.94 12.13 2.22
C LEU A 155 -3.07 13.17 2.31
N CYS A 156 -3.88 13.30 1.26
CA CYS A 156 -4.88 14.35 1.09
C CYS A 156 -6.31 13.83 1.26
N ASP A 157 -6.51 12.54 1.00
CA ASP A 157 -7.82 11.89 1.04
C ASP A 157 -7.77 10.65 1.92
N ASP A 158 -8.48 10.73 3.03
CA ASP A 158 -8.55 9.68 4.03
C ASP A 158 -9.32 8.43 3.58
N ASP A 159 -9.91 8.41 2.39
CA ASP A 159 -10.61 7.24 1.88
C ASP A 159 -9.98 6.72 0.58
N VAL A 160 -8.80 7.21 0.19
CA VAL A 160 -8.11 6.74 -1.02
C VAL A 160 -6.82 5.97 -0.71
N VAL A 161 -6.71 4.79 -1.33
CA VAL A 161 -5.49 3.98 -1.37
C VAL A 161 -5.05 3.82 -2.82
N TYR A 162 -3.79 4.10 -3.08
CA TYR A 162 -3.15 3.82 -4.35
C TYR A 162 -2.56 2.41 -4.35
N ILE A 163 -2.79 1.64 -5.42
CA ILE A 163 -2.17 0.33 -5.61
C ILE A 163 -1.51 0.29 -6.98
N MET A 164 -0.28 -0.22 -7.03
CA MET A 164 0.36 -0.51 -8.30
C MET A 164 -0.03 -1.90 -8.79
N ALA A 165 -0.55 -1.94 -10.01
CA ALA A 165 -1.05 -3.10 -10.69
C ALA A 165 -0.13 -3.47 -11.86
N ARG A 166 0.33 -4.72 -11.93
CA ARG A 166 1.06 -5.28 -13.09
C ARG A 166 0.36 -6.53 -13.61
N LEU A 167 0.44 -6.82 -14.91
CA LEU A 167 -0.06 -8.10 -15.44
C LEU A 167 0.91 -9.26 -15.21
N ASP A 168 2.20 -8.96 -15.26
CA ASP A 168 3.31 -9.89 -15.11
C ASP A 168 4.53 -9.04 -14.66
N ILE A 169 5.53 -9.69 -14.06
CA ILE A 169 6.80 -9.09 -13.60
C ILE A 169 7.70 -8.75 -14.79
N ARG A 170 7.49 -9.42 -15.94
CA ARG A 170 8.25 -9.23 -17.18
C ARG A 170 7.88 -7.97 -17.98
N PRO A 171 6.59 -7.67 -18.28
CA PRO A 171 6.24 -6.47 -19.03
C PRO A 171 6.56 -5.18 -18.27
N ALA A 172 6.99 -4.17 -19.04
CA ALA A 172 7.38 -2.84 -18.56
C ALA A 172 6.20 -1.88 -18.31
N ILE A 173 4.97 -2.39 -18.27
CA ILE A 173 3.75 -1.58 -18.12
C ILE A 173 3.09 -1.88 -16.77
N ALA A 174 2.85 -0.82 -15.99
CA ALA A 174 2.08 -0.84 -14.76
C ALA A 174 0.88 0.09 -14.87
N TRP A 175 -0.05 -0.08 -13.96
CA TRP A 175 -1.13 0.85 -13.71
C TRP A 175 -1.12 1.29 -12.26
N MET A 176 -1.32 2.58 -12.03
CA MET A 176 -1.62 3.13 -10.73
C MET A 176 -3.15 3.19 -10.59
N LEU A 177 -3.67 2.52 -9.56
CA LEU A 177 -5.09 2.46 -9.25
C LEU A 177 -5.35 3.35 -8.04
N ALA A 178 -6.24 4.34 -8.17
CA ALA A 178 -6.76 5.10 -7.04
C ALA A 178 -8.08 4.48 -6.60
N ILE A 179 -8.09 3.88 -5.41
CA ILE A 179 -9.24 3.13 -4.90
C ILE A 179 -9.84 3.89 -3.74
N ASN A 180 -11.12 4.26 -3.87
CA ASN A 180 -11.92 4.70 -2.75
C ASN A 180 -12.26 3.47 -1.89
N ILE A 181 -11.63 3.36 -0.73
CA ILE A 181 -11.80 2.21 0.16
C ILE A 181 -13.09 2.24 0.96
N ARG A 182 -13.71 3.42 1.14
CA ARG A 182 -15.00 3.56 1.83
C ARG A 182 -16.12 3.05 0.93
N GLU A 183 -16.18 3.58 -0.28
CA GLU A 183 -17.21 3.25 -1.27
C GLU A 183 -16.91 1.94 -2.00
N GLY A 184 -15.67 1.45 -1.93
CA GLY A 184 -15.26 0.24 -2.64
C GLY A 184 -15.32 0.43 -4.16
N ILE A 185 -14.93 1.60 -4.65
CA ILE A 185 -14.90 1.93 -6.08
C ILE A 185 -13.51 2.35 -6.56
N LEU A 186 -13.28 2.23 -7.86
CA LEU A 186 -12.07 2.68 -8.54
C LEU A 186 -12.28 4.11 -9.06
N GLU A 187 -11.59 5.08 -8.47
CA GLU A 187 -11.75 6.50 -8.81
C GLU A 187 -10.95 6.89 -10.05
N ALA A 188 -9.75 6.33 -10.19
CA ALA A 188 -8.88 6.64 -11.31
C ALA A 188 -7.92 5.49 -11.61
N VAL A 189 -7.54 5.40 -12.88
CA VAL A 189 -6.51 4.49 -13.37
C VAL A 189 -5.58 5.26 -14.28
N LYS A 190 -4.27 5.14 -14.03
CA LYS A 190 -3.26 5.73 -14.91
C LYS A 190 -2.21 4.70 -15.26
N GLN A 191 -1.95 4.53 -16.55
CA GLN A 191 -0.82 3.73 -17.02
C GLN A 191 0.50 4.44 -16.71
N CYS A 192 1.49 3.70 -16.24
CA CYS A 192 2.84 4.16 -15.97
C CYS A 192 3.88 3.17 -16.48
N SER A 193 5.02 3.68 -16.91
CA SER A 193 6.16 2.89 -17.38
C SER A 193 7.01 2.40 -16.20
N ILE A 194 7.56 1.19 -16.31
CA ILE A 194 8.31 0.51 -15.25
C ILE A 194 9.79 0.35 -15.62
N GLU A 195 10.37 1.25 -16.41
CA GLU A 195 11.74 1.09 -16.95
C GLU A 195 12.83 0.88 -15.88
N LYS A 196 12.55 1.12 -14.59
CA LYS A 196 13.50 0.99 -13.47
C LYS A 196 12.97 0.33 -12.18
N MET A 197 11.89 -0.48 -12.17
CA MET A 197 11.50 -1.19 -10.92
C MET A 197 12.13 -2.59 -10.83
N PRO A 198 13.08 -2.82 -9.91
CA PRO A 198 13.45 -4.18 -9.54
C PRO A 198 12.33 -4.82 -8.72
N GLY A 199 11.58 -5.75 -9.31
CA GLY A 199 10.55 -6.52 -8.60
C GLY A 199 9.24 -5.75 -8.30
N LEU A 200 8.82 -5.77 -7.03
CA LEU A 200 7.51 -5.26 -6.55
C LEU A 200 7.61 -4.00 -5.68
N GLU A 201 8.81 -3.46 -5.49
CA GLU A 201 9.02 -2.29 -4.64
C GLU A 201 8.50 -1.02 -5.30
N PRO A 202 7.73 -0.17 -4.61
CA PRO A 202 7.27 1.09 -5.17
C PRO A 202 8.45 2.01 -5.51
N THR A 203 8.53 2.50 -6.75
CA THR A 203 9.51 3.51 -7.21
C THR A 203 9.01 4.95 -7.12
N TYR A 204 7.86 5.15 -6.48
CA TYR A 204 7.21 6.43 -6.35
C TYR A 204 7.19 6.86 -4.88
N VAL A 205 7.13 8.17 -4.65
CA VAL A 205 7.15 8.76 -3.31
C VAL A 205 5.84 9.50 -3.07
N GLN A 206 5.25 9.29 -1.89
CA GLN A 206 4.08 10.04 -1.45
C GLN A 206 4.41 11.51 -1.30
N CYS A 207 3.56 12.38 -1.84
CA CYS A 207 3.74 13.82 -1.75
C CYS A 207 2.39 14.53 -1.66
N ALA A 208 2.32 15.57 -0.82
CA ALA A 208 1.15 16.45 -0.69
C ALA A 208 1.32 17.76 -1.49
N LEU A 209 2.25 17.81 -2.45
CA LEU A 209 2.56 19.02 -3.23
C LEU A 209 1.31 19.57 -3.94
N SER A 210 0.39 18.71 -4.38
CA SER A 210 -0.85 19.10 -5.03
C SER A 210 -1.70 20.07 -4.21
N ASP A 211 -1.69 19.94 -2.88
CA ASP A 211 -2.50 20.79 -2.01
C ASP A 211 -1.95 22.22 -1.97
N TYR A 212 -0.63 22.37 -2.04
CA TYR A 212 0.04 23.66 -2.13
C TYR A 212 -0.12 24.31 -3.51
N LEU A 213 -0.21 23.51 -4.58
CA LEU A 213 -0.40 24.02 -5.94
C LEU A 213 -1.82 24.56 -6.17
N LYS A 214 -2.84 23.92 -5.58
CA LYS A 214 -4.25 24.37 -5.67
C LYS A 214 -4.50 25.71 -4.96
N GLN A 215 -3.66 26.07 -4.00
CA GLN A 215 -3.77 27.34 -3.26
C GLN A 215 -3.25 28.55 -4.06
N ARG A 216 -2.54 28.35 -5.18
CA ARG A 216 -2.15 29.42 -6.12
C ARG A 216 -3.22 29.65 -7.19
N LYS A 217 -4.39 30.12 -6.75
CA LYS A 217 -5.24 30.98 -7.59
C LYS A 217 -5.35 32.30 -6.84
N ARG A 218 -4.43 33.21 -7.14
CA ARG A 218 -4.53 34.64 -6.82
C ARG A 218 -4.63 35.39 -8.13
#